data_AF-A0A4P6PDV6-F1
#
_entry.id   AF-A0A4P6PDV6-F1
#
_cell.length_a   1.000
_cell.length_b   1.000
_cell.length_c   1.000
_cell.angle_alpha   90.00
_cell.angle_beta   90.00
_cell.angle_gamma   90.00
#
_symmetry.space_group_name_H-M   'P 1'
#
loop_
_entity.id
_entity.type
_entity.pdbx_description
1 polymer ?
#
loop_
_entity_poly.entity_id
_entity_poly.type
_entity_poly.pdbx_seq_one_letter_code
_entity_poly.pdbx_strand_id
1 'polypeptide(L)'
;MQVSGPTDEFPAEFAPFNPPVDTDYVIPDGAPEIAEWIRSNQPGDTLVLAGENFSLKTADEEGEDTRFTVYAGEELLVDASILRLDGRIGSIMLPEILPKNEMYLMWPCNAAGYGRPVAINKAELWWVGFDRVVAGETFSVYGRNVSLKGGKSYIFVESYGWVESFSANPFKATFAVPKELEEGSYRIWLHNGYGKAFGWSDATSIQVVSAENRSSNIFNVIDFGADGGDSYSDSEAIGNALSAAEKVPGSTVYFPAGVYLVDTVVECRSDKVVCGDGMGKSVIRSTGEFPASKPVLAAKDNVILRDLTIECTAVLDGADAVTMGGSGSSFLRVEFSALLDEERRTILDITGSSYTTITDCRFIQVNDVNLTEATQARFSGCTFLGTEDCNQMVTLKGSQYIDFSECFAGNYDETDASGSFGWCKGRWLTGAGPSKDCYFGLNETKNMLPRQSAPYAKDISPSYIGDYEQIDNNWGSRFGDLKIFRKLLMGERDVCILSKVRRAIFLEVMK
;
A
#
# COMPACT_ATOMS: atom_id res chain seq x y z
N MET A 1 -22.11 24.57 0.88
CA MET A 1 -21.43 23.36 0.37
C MET A 1 -20.75 23.61 -0.98
N GLN A 2 -20.86 24.78 -1.62
CA GLN A 2 -19.88 25.12 -2.65
C GLN A 2 -18.52 25.25 -1.96
N VAL A 3 -17.69 24.20 -2.07
CA VAL A 3 -16.27 24.35 -1.84
C VAL A 3 -15.81 25.23 -2.98
N SER A 4 -15.17 26.36 -2.70
CA SER A 4 -14.59 27.19 -3.75
C SER A 4 -13.58 26.34 -4.52
N GLY A 5 -13.99 25.86 -5.69
CA GLY A 5 -13.13 25.14 -6.61
C GLY A 5 -12.06 26.07 -7.17
N PRO A 6 -11.03 25.53 -7.82
CA PRO A 6 -9.99 26.34 -8.43
C PRO A 6 -10.48 27.11 -9.67
N THR A 7 -11.60 26.71 -10.27
CA THR A 7 -12.20 27.35 -11.45
C THR A 7 -13.68 26.97 -11.60
N ASP A 8 -14.43 27.82 -12.31
CA ASP A 8 -15.78 27.54 -12.81
C ASP A 8 -15.79 27.14 -14.30
N GLU A 9 -14.62 27.09 -14.93
CA GLU A 9 -14.42 26.63 -16.31
C GLU A 9 -14.11 25.13 -16.33
N PHE A 10 -15.06 24.33 -16.81
CA PHE A 10 -14.95 22.87 -16.87
C PHE A 10 -14.78 22.36 -18.30
N PRO A 11 -14.12 21.20 -18.51
CA PRO A 11 -14.11 20.52 -19.80
C PRO A 11 -15.52 20.35 -20.37
N ALA A 12 -15.65 20.48 -21.69
CA ALA A 12 -16.94 20.53 -22.38
C ALA A 12 -17.75 19.23 -22.23
N GLU A 13 -17.06 18.11 -22.03
CA GLU A 13 -17.62 16.78 -21.81
C GLU A 13 -18.21 16.58 -20.41
N PHE A 14 -17.96 17.48 -19.45
CA PHE A 14 -18.58 17.37 -18.12
C PHE A 14 -20.06 17.75 -18.24
N ALA A 15 -20.93 16.81 -17.88
CA ALA A 15 -22.37 17.02 -17.90
C ALA A 15 -22.78 18.24 -17.03
N PRO A 16 -23.81 19.00 -17.43
CA PRO A 16 -24.36 20.05 -16.59
C PRO A 16 -24.81 19.49 -15.24
N PHE A 17 -24.65 20.30 -14.19
CA PHE A 17 -25.08 19.94 -12.84
C PHE A 17 -25.44 21.23 -12.09
N ASN A 18 -26.73 21.55 -12.11
CA ASN A 18 -27.28 22.83 -11.66
C ASN A 18 -28.34 22.58 -10.57
N PRO A 19 -27.94 22.08 -9.39
CA PRO A 19 -28.88 21.84 -8.31
C PRO A 19 -29.61 23.14 -7.93
N PRO A 20 -30.89 23.07 -7.53
CA PRO A 20 -31.69 24.24 -7.17
C PRO A 20 -31.27 24.78 -5.79
N VAL A 21 -30.05 25.31 -5.70
CA VAL A 21 -29.48 25.87 -4.48
C VAL A 21 -29.76 27.36 -4.46
N ASP A 22 -30.58 27.78 -3.51
CA ASP A 22 -30.73 29.18 -3.15
C ASP A 22 -29.57 29.59 -2.23
N THR A 23 -28.69 30.48 -2.71
CA THR A 23 -27.52 30.97 -1.95
C THR A 23 -27.91 31.85 -0.77
N ASP A 24 -29.11 32.42 -0.79
CA ASP A 24 -29.65 33.25 0.30
C ASP A 24 -30.45 32.43 1.32
N TYR A 25 -30.59 31.11 1.09
CA TYR A 25 -31.30 30.22 2.01
C TYR A 25 -30.59 30.12 3.36
N VAL A 26 -31.29 30.55 4.41
CA VAL A 26 -30.85 30.40 5.80
C VAL A 26 -31.43 29.10 6.34
N ILE A 27 -30.55 28.19 6.76
CA ILE A 27 -30.93 26.90 7.34
C ILE A 27 -31.69 27.15 8.65
N PRO A 28 -32.95 26.70 8.79
CA PRO A 28 -33.74 26.91 9.99
C PRO A 28 -33.17 26.18 11.21
N ASP A 29 -33.37 26.75 12.39
CA ASP A 29 -33.13 26.04 13.65
C ASP A 29 -33.98 24.76 13.70
N GLY A 30 -33.35 23.63 14.02
CA GLY A 30 -34.01 22.33 14.06
C GLY A 30 -34.13 21.63 12.70
N ALA A 31 -33.60 22.21 11.62
CA ALA A 31 -33.41 21.48 10.37
C ALA A 31 -32.45 20.28 10.57
N PRO A 32 -32.61 19.20 9.79
CA PRO A 32 -31.80 18.01 9.96
C PRO A 32 -30.35 18.22 9.50
N GLU A 33 -29.41 17.57 10.17
CA GLU A 33 -27.99 17.62 9.82
C GLU A 33 -27.45 16.21 9.65
N ILE A 34 -26.75 15.94 8.54
CA ILE A 34 -26.06 14.67 8.33
C ILE A 34 -24.60 14.85 8.72
N ALA A 35 -24.12 14.02 9.64
CA ALA A 35 -22.72 14.00 10.08
C ALA A 35 -21.90 12.96 9.31
N GLU A 36 -22.49 11.79 9.03
CA GLU A 36 -21.82 10.66 8.39
C GLU A 36 -22.75 9.95 7.42
N TRP A 37 -22.24 9.48 6.28
CA TRP A 37 -23.02 8.74 5.29
C TRP A 37 -22.13 7.82 4.44
N ILE A 38 -22.71 6.93 3.64
CA ILE A 38 -21.96 6.18 2.63
C ILE A 38 -21.65 7.10 1.44
N ARG A 39 -20.36 7.30 1.14
CA ARG A 39 -19.89 8.25 0.10
C ARG A 39 -19.94 7.68 -1.32
N SER A 40 -20.06 6.36 -1.47
CA SER A 40 -20.08 5.67 -2.77
C SER A 40 -21.30 4.76 -2.84
N ASN A 41 -22.26 5.05 -3.72
CA ASN A 41 -23.52 4.31 -3.78
C ASN A 41 -24.17 4.39 -5.17
N GLN A 42 -24.93 3.37 -5.57
CA GLN A 42 -25.67 3.35 -6.83
C GLN A 42 -27.19 3.42 -6.62
N PRO A 43 -27.96 3.77 -7.67
CA PRO A 43 -29.42 3.66 -7.65
C PRO A 43 -29.84 2.22 -7.30
N GLY A 44 -30.78 2.07 -6.36
CA GLY A 44 -31.21 0.79 -5.80
C GLY A 44 -30.41 0.31 -4.58
N ASP A 45 -29.22 0.88 -4.32
CA ASP A 45 -28.43 0.51 -3.15
C ASP A 45 -28.96 1.16 -1.87
N THR A 46 -28.73 0.49 -0.74
CA THR A 46 -29.02 1.05 0.59
C THR A 46 -27.87 1.95 1.06
N LEU A 47 -28.18 3.21 1.33
CA LEU A 47 -27.30 4.19 1.94
C LEU A 47 -27.59 4.29 3.45
N VAL A 48 -26.57 4.05 4.28
CA VAL A 48 -26.63 4.28 5.72
C VAL A 48 -26.07 5.66 6.03
N LEU A 49 -26.74 6.39 6.92
CA LEU A 49 -26.38 7.73 7.33
C LEU A 49 -26.63 7.95 8.83
N ALA A 50 -25.88 8.85 9.43
CA ALA A 50 -26.04 9.28 10.81
C ALA A 50 -26.03 10.81 10.91
N GLY A 51 -26.79 11.34 11.86
CA GLY A 51 -27.02 12.77 11.96
C GLY A 51 -27.92 13.16 13.13
N GLU A 52 -28.41 14.39 13.11
CA GLU A 52 -29.26 14.99 14.14
C GLU A 52 -30.56 15.52 13.52
N ASN A 53 -31.59 15.62 14.35
CA ASN A 53 -32.89 16.24 14.00
C ASN A 53 -33.54 15.65 12.73
N PHE A 54 -33.34 14.37 12.40
CA PHE A 54 -33.99 13.78 11.23
C PHE A 54 -35.51 13.90 11.29
N SER A 55 -36.09 13.77 12.47
CA SER A 55 -37.52 13.93 12.75
C SER A 55 -37.71 14.89 13.92
N LEU A 56 -38.66 15.81 13.81
CA LEU A 56 -39.16 16.58 14.96
C LEU A 56 -40.32 15.88 15.66
N LYS A 57 -40.91 14.88 15.00
CA LYS A 57 -41.88 13.96 15.57
C LYS A 57 -41.19 12.87 16.40
N THR A 58 -41.93 12.25 17.31
CA THR A 58 -41.40 11.28 18.28
C THR A 58 -42.31 10.06 18.38
N ALA A 59 -41.80 8.96 18.95
CA ALA A 59 -42.54 7.71 19.15
C ALA A 59 -43.10 7.18 17.82
N ASP A 60 -44.38 6.84 17.77
CA ASP A 60 -45.00 6.18 16.61
C ASP A 60 -45.07 7.09 15.36
N GLU A 61 -44.88 8.40 15.52
CA GLU A 61 -44.90 9.37 14.41
C GLU A 61 -43.47 9.76 13.94
N GLU A 62 -42.42 9.20 14.55
CA GLU A 62 -41.03 9.50 14.19
C GLU A 62 -40.76 9.17 12.71
N GLY A 63 -40.22 10.14 11.97
CA GLY A 63 -39.88 9.99 10.56
C GLY A 63 -40.99 10.39 9.59
N GLU A 64 -42.23 10.62 10.04
CA GLU A 64 -43.32 11.03 9.15
C GLU A 64 -43.12 12.42 8.53
N ASP A 65 -42.31 13.28 9.16
CA ASP A 65 -41.90 14.57 8.61
C ASP A 65 -40.57 14.51 7.85
N THR A 66 -39.85 13.38 7.90
CA THR A 66 -38.51 13.23 7.32
C THR A 66 -38.56 12.93 5.83
N ARG A 67 -37.72 13.62 5.05
CA ARG A 67 -37.44 13.31 3.65
C ARG A 67 -35.95 13.43 3.36
N PHE A 68 -35.48 12.62 2.40
CA PHE A 68 -34.13 12.72 1.85
C PHE A 68 -34.24 12.94 0.35
N THR A 69 -34.18 14.20 -0.06
CA THR A 69 -34.40 14.60 -1.45
C THR A 69 -33.07 14.56 -2.21
N VAL A 70 -33.00 13.75 -3.26
CA VAL A 70 -31.79 13.52 -4.05
C VAL A 70 -31.90 14.22 -5.41
N TYR A 71 -30.86 14.95 -5.77
CA TYR A 71 -30.67 15.60 -7.07
C TYR A 71 -29.59 14.89 -7.90
N ALA A 72 -29.86 14.69 -9.18
CA ALA A 72 -28.95 14.07 -10.15
C ALA A 72 -29.17 14.59 -11.57
N GLY A 73 -28.18 14.39 -12.45
CA GLY A 73 -28.24 14.84 -13.84
C GLY A 73 -28.46 16.34 -13.97
N GLU A 74 -29.32 16.74 -14.91
CA GLU A 74 -29.59 18.16 -15.20
C GLU A 74 -30.68 18.75 -14.28
N GLU A 75 -31.78 18.03 -14.02
CA GLU A 75 -32.93 18.56 -13.27
C GLU A 75 -33.69 17.49 -12.46
N LEU A 76 -33.18 16.25 -12.34
CA LEU A 76 -33.91 15.20 -11.64
C LEU A 76 -33.82 15.40 -10.13
N LEU A 77 -34.97 15.59 -9.49
CA LEU A 77 -35.11 15.71 -8.05
C LEU A 77 -36.17 14.70 -7.56
N VAL A 78 -35.75 13.81 -6.65
CA VAL A 78 -36.58 12.67 -6.21
C VAL A 78 -36.27 12.30 -4.77
N ASP A 79 -37.29 11.97 -3.99
CA ASP A 79 -37.11 11.53 -2.61
C ASP A 79 -36.64 10.07 -2.55
N ALA A 80 -35.63 9.81 -1.73
CA ALA A 80 -35.18 8.47 -1.38
C ALA A 80 -36.21 7.79 -0.47
N SER A 81 -36.30 6.45 -0.58
CA SER A 81 -37.19 5.66 0.28
C SER A 81 -36.51 5.43 1.63
N ILE A 82 -37.15 5.84 2.72
CA ILE A 82 -36.66 5.54 4.07
C ILE A 82 -36.98 4.07 4.38
N LEU A 83 -35.95 3.28 4.63
CA LEU A 83 -36.08 1.87 5.01
C LEU A 83 -36.15 1.71 6.53
N ARG A 84 -35.37 2.52 7.25
CA ARG A 84 -35.36 2.59 8.71
C ARG A 84 -34.89 3.97 9.15
N LEU A 85 -35.53 4.47 10.21
CA LEU A 85 -35.06 5.62 10.98
C LEU A 85 -35.08 5.22 12.46
N ASP A 86 -33.99 5.47 13.16
CA ASP A 86 -33.79 5.11 14.57
C ASP A 86 -33.02 6.24 15.25
N GLY A 87 -33.74 7.30 15.64
CA GLY A 87 -33.20 8.54 16.16
C GLY A 87 -32.17 9.17 15.22
N ARG A 88 -30.89 8.97 15.55
CA ARG A 88 -29.74 9.58 14.88
C ARG A 88 -29.21 8.77 13.70
N ILE A 89 -29.80 7.62 13.40
CA ILE A 89 -29.33 6.70 12.35
C ILE A 89 -30.47 6.44 11.36
N GLY A 90 -30.17 6.55 10.08
CA GLY A 90 -31.08 6.25 8.99
C GLY A 90 -30.49 5.25 8.00
N SER A 91 -31.35 4.41 7.42
CA SER A 91 -31.06 3.71 6.17
C SER A 91 -32.09 4.09 5.13
N ILE A 92 -31.61 4.49 3.96
CA ILE A 92 -32.45 4.90 2.84
C ILE A 92 -32.05 4.10 1.59
N MET A 93 -32.98 3.92 0.67
CA MET A 93 -32.70 3.37 -0.65
C MET A 93 -32.64 4.51 -1.67
N LEU A 94 -31.55 4.57 -2.44
CA LEU A 94 -31.46 5.52 -3.53
C LEU A 94 -32.46 5.13 -4.64
N PRO A 95 -33.29 6.06 -5.15
CA PRO A 95 -34.29 5.74 -6.16
C PRO A 95 -33.68 5.15 -7.43
N GLU A 96 -34.25 4.06 -7.95
CA GLU A 96 -33.74 3.39 -9.17
C GLU A 96 -33.80 4.27 -10.44
N ILE A 97 -34.64 5.31 -10.42
CA ILE A 97 -34.78 6.28 -11.52
C ILE A 97 -33.56 7.19 -11.65
N LEU A 98 -32.70 7.27 -10.62
CA LEU A 98 -31.48 8.05 -10.68
C LEU A 98 -30.53 7.49 -11.77
N PRO A 99 -29.82 8.35 -12.50
CA PRO A 99 -28.83 7.90 -13.47
C PRO A 99 -27.66 7.20 -12.77
N LYS A 100 -27.24 6.04 -13.27
CA LYS A 100 -26.17 5.25 -12.65
C LYS A 100 -24.79 5.90 -12.84
N ASN A 101 -23.94 5.72 -11.84
CA ASN A 101 -22.55 6.16 -11.81
C ASN A 101 -22.39 7.67 -12.11
N GLU A 102 -23.22 8.50 -11.47
CA GLU A 102 -23.07 9.94 -11.43
C GLU A 102 -22.82 10.40 -10.00
N MET A 103 -22.51 11.69 -9.85
CA MET A 103 -22.55 12.37 -8.56
C MET A 103 -24.00 12.77 -8.22
N TYR A 104 -24.37 12.64 -6.95
CA TYR A 104 -25.66 13.10 -6.43
C TYR A 104 -25.45 14.10 -5.29
N LEU A 105 -26.42 15.01 -5.13
CA LEU A 105 -26.58 15.78 -3.90
C LEU A 105 -27.85 15.34 -3.19
N MET A 106 -27.79 15.18 -1.88
CA MET A 106 -28.93 14.75 -1.08
C MET A 106 -29.17 15.73 0.06
N TRP A 107 -30.35 16.33 0.11
CA TRP A 107 -30.79 17.17 1.22
C TRP A 107 -31.61 16.37 2.20
N PRO A 108 -31.28 16.37 3.50
CA PRO A 108 -32.22 15.97 4.52
C PRO A 108 -33.26 17.09 4.72
N CYS A 109 -34.50 16.73 5.01
CA CYS A 109 -35.60 17.65 5.24
C CYS A 109 -36.48 17.12 6.38
N ASN A 110 -36.98 18.00 7.23
CA ASN A 110 -38.00 17.70 8.23
C ASN A 110 -39.07 18.81 8.26
N ALA A 111 -39.95 18.84 9.26
CA ALA A 111 -40.98 19.89 9.37
C ALA A 111 -40.42 21.32 9.55
N ALA A 112 -39.19 21.50 10.03
CA ALA A 112 -38.54 22.82 10.13
C ALA A 112 -37.99 23.31 8.78
N GLY A 113 -37.61 22.40 7.88
CA GLY A 113 -37.11 22.74 6.55
C GLY A 113 -35.97 21.83 6.08
N TYR A 114 -35.24 22.29 5.06
CA TYR A 114 -34.10 21.58 4.49
C TYR A 114 -32.82 21.86 5.29
N GLY A 115 -32.05 20.81 5.52
CA GLY A 115 -30.70 20.87 6.05
C GLY A 115 -29.65 21.13 4.98
N ARG A 116 -28.37 21.03 5.36
CA ARG A 116 -27.25 21.06 4.40
C ARG A 116 -27.30 19.81 3.53
N PRO A 117 -27.13 19.92 2.19
CA PRO A 117 -26.97 18.74 1.38
C PRO A 117 -25.70 17.98 1.76
N VAL A 118 -25.64 16.71 1.39
CA VAL A 118 -24.41 15.91 1.36
C VAL A 118 -24.18 15.34 -0.04
N ALA A 119 -22.92 15.11 -0.39
CA ALA A 119 -22.54 14.64 -1.71
C ALA A 119 -22.31 13.13 -1.72
N ILE A 120 -22.86 12.44 -2.72
CA ILE A 120 -22.67 11.01 -2.95
C ILE A 120 -21.94 10.86 -4.29
N ASN A 121 -20.96 9.96 -4.35
CA ASN A 121 -20.07 9.73 -5.50
C ASN A 121 -19.21 10.95 -5.89
N LYS A 122 -19.05 11.92 -4.98
CA LYS A 122 -18.10 13.03 -5.13
C LYS A 122 -16.67 12.50 -5.05
N ALA A 123 -15.78 13.02 -5.90
CA ALA A 123 -14.36 12.70 -5.85
C ALA A 123 -13.74 13.19 -4.52
N GLU A 124 -13.04 12.29 -3.84
CA GLU A 124 -12.25 12.60 -2.65
C GLU A 124 -10.79 12.27 -2.96
N LEU A 125 -9.92 13.25 -2.75
CA LEU A 125 -8.48 13.10 -2.87
C LEU A 125 -7.91 12.93 -1.46
N TRP A 126 -7.37 11.76 -1.15
CA TRP A 126 -6.81 11.47 0.18
C TRP A 126 -5.31 11.73 0.24
N TRP A 127 -4.58 11.31 -0.80
CA TRP A 127 -3.14 11.53 -0.89
C TRP A 127 -2.64 11.47 -2.33
N VAL A 128 -1.45 12.03 -2.55
CA VAL A 128 -0.69 11.91 -3.79
C VAL A 128 0.43 10.92 -3.55
N GLY A 129 0.71 10.08 -4.55
CA GLY A 129 1.77 9.07 -4.55
C GLY A 129 3.14 9.62 -4.13
N PHE A 130 4.00 9.85 -5.12
CA PHE A 130 5.15 10.71 -4.87
C PHE A 130 4.67 12.14 -4.92
N ASP A 131 4.80 12.88 -3.82
CA ASP A 131 4.49 14.32 -3.79
C ASP A 131 5.62 15.16 -4.39
N ARG A 132 6.76 14.54 -4.69
CA ARG A 132 7.84 15.09 -5.53
C ARG A 132 7.76 14.45 -6.90
N VAL A 133 7.56 15.27 -7.93
CA VAL A 133 7.32 14.80 -9.30
C VAL A 133 8.24 15.54 -10.27
N VAL A 134 8.60 14.86 -11.36
CA VAL A 134 9.44 15.44 -12.42
C VAL A 134 8.57 15.76 -13.63
N ALA A 135 8.75 16.94 -14.23
CA ALA A 135 8.02 17.35 -15.42
C ALA A 135 8.19 16.33 -16.56
N GLY A 136 7.07 15.93 -17.17
CA GLY A 136 7.04 14.91 -18.23
C GLY A 136 7.01 13.46 -17.75
N GLU A 137 7.19 13.18 -16.46
CA GLU A 137 6.99 11.85 -15.89
C GLU A 137 5.52 11.62 -15.51
N THR A 138 5.25 10.50 -14.82
CA THR A 138 3.90 10.17 -14.36
C THR A 138 3.83 10.08 -12.85
N PHE A 139 2.71 10.51 -12.28
CA PHE A 139 2.41 10.34 -10.86
C PHE A 139 0.98 9.88 -10.66
N SER A 140 0.68 9.32 -9.50
CA SER A 140 -0.66 8.84 -9.16
C SER A 140 -1.24 9.59 -7.98
N VAL A 141 -2.55 9.71 -7.97
CA VAL A 141 -3.34 10.18 -6.83
C VAL A 141 -4.28 9.08 -6.36
N TYR A 142 -4.66 9.12 -5.09
CA TYR A 142 -5.43 8.07 -4.46
C TYR A 142 -6.55 8.68 -3.62
N GLY A 143 -7.66 7.96 -3.56
CA GLY A 143 -8.80 8.40 -2.80
C GLY A 143 -10.03 7.55 -3.02
N ARG A 144 -11.19 8.20 -3.10
CA ARG A 144 -12.48 7.55 -3.33
C ARG A 144 -13.23 8.27 -4.43
N ASN A 145 -14.00 7.48 -5.19
CA ASN A 145 -14.74 7.97 -6.36
C ASN A 145 -13.82 8.71 -7.34
N VAL A 146 -12.55 8.30 -7.41
CA VAL A 146 -11.52 8.92 -8.26
C VAL A 146 -11.95 8.87 -9.72
N SER A 147 -12.56 7.75 -10.12
CA SER A 147 -13.37 7.66 -11.34
C SER A 147 -14.71 6.98 -11.04
N LEU A 148 -15.71 7.31 -11.87
CA LEU A 148 -16.99 6.61 -11.94
C LEU A 148 -17.06 5.89 -13.30
N LYS A 149 -17.76 4.75 -13.39
CA LYS A 149 -17.86 3.90 -14.60
C LYS A 149 -16.53 3.30 -15.12
N GLY A 150 -15.45 3.33 -14.33
CA GLY A 150 -14.10 3.06 -14.86
C GLY A 150 -13.68 4.09 -15.93
N GLY A 151 -14.33 5.25 -15.93
CA GLY A 151 -14.03 6.37 -16.82
C GLY A 151 -12.79 7.13 -16.39
N LYS A 152 -12.55 8.25 -17.07
CA LYS A 152 -11.41 9.13 -16.80
C LYS A 152 -11.58 9.87 -15.48
N SER A 153 -10.45 10.28 -14.91
CA SER A 153 -10.36 11.24 -13.84
C SER A 153 -9.60 12.48 -14.34
N TYR A 154 -9.75 13.59 -13.65
CA TYR A 154 -9.15 14.86 -14.02
C TYR A 154 -8.55 15.51 -12.79
N ILE A 155 -7.39 16.11 -12.95
CA ILE A 155 -6.88 17.07 -11.97
C ILE A 155 -6.89 18.47 -12.57
N PHE A 156 -7.06 19.46 -11.70
CA PHE A 156 -6.72 20.84 -12.03
C PHE A 156 -5.44 21.19 -11.29
N VAL A 157 -4.43 21.66 -12.03
CA VAL A 157 -3.15 22.11 -11.48
C VAL A 157 -3.16 23.64 -11.43
N GLU A 158 -2.95 24.21 -10.23
CA GLU A 158 -2.90 25.65 -10.03
C GLU A 158 -1.92 26.33 -11.00
N SER A 159 -2.33 27.43 -11.63
CA SER A 159 -1.54 28.18 -12.61
C SER A 159 -1.19 27.44 -13.92
N TYR A 160 -1.68 26.22 -14.13
CA TYR A 160 -1.53 25.47 -15.39
C TYR A 160 -2.87 25.15 -16.04
N GLY A 161 -3.79 24.50 -15.30
CA GLY A 161 -5.10 24.10 -15.80
C GLY A 161 -5.38 22.60 -15.67
N TRP A 162 -6.32 22.13 -16.49
CA TRP A 162 -6.80 20.75 -16.47
C TRP A 162 -5.79 19.74 -17.04
N VAL A 163 -5.64 18.61 -16.36
CA VAL A 163 -4.89 17.44 -16.81
C VAL A 163 -5.77 16.20 -16.68
N GLU A 164 -5.88 15.45 -17.76
CA GLU A 164 -6.66 14.21 -17.83
C GLU A 164 -5.81 13.01 -17.42
N SER A 165 -6.41 12.05 -16.71
CA SER A 165 -5.75 10.78 -16.36
C SER A 165 -5.58 9.89 -17.58
N PHE A 166 -4.44 9.19 -17.70
CA PHE A 166 -4.30 8.13 -18.71
C PHE A 166 -4.82 6.77 -18.21
N SER A 167 -4.89 6.57 -16.89
CA SER A 167 -5.52 5.41 -16.26
C SER A 167 -6.25 5.84 -14.99
N ALA A 168 -7.40 5.24 -14.74
CA ALA A 168 -8.16 5.49 -13.51
C ALA A 168 -9.03 4.29 -13.14
N ASN A 169 -9.21 4.11 -11.84
CA ASN A 169 -10.23 3.28 -11.23
C ASN A 169 -10.85 4.06 -10.04
N PRO A 170 -11.83 3.51 -9.31
CA PRO A 170 -12.50 4.26 -8.24
C PRO A 170 -11.60 4.75 -7.09
N PHE A 171 -10.38 4.24 -6.98
CA PHE A 171 -9.46 4.48 -5.86
C PHE A 171 -8.11 5.08 -6.25
N LYS A 172 -7.71 4.99 -7.53
CA LYS A 172 -6.43 5.48 -8.05
C LYS A 172 -6.61 6.06 -9.46
N ALA A 173 -5.91 7.15 -9.74
CA ALA A 173 -5.72 7.64 -11.10
C ALA A 173 -4.27 8.07 -11.31
N THR A 174 -3.77 7.88 -12.54
CA THR A 174 -2.41 8.23 -12.92
C THR A 174 -2.42 9.28 -14.03
N PHE A 175 -1.58 10.29 -13.85
CA PHE A 175 -1.50 11.49 -14.68
C PHE A 175 -0.08 11.68 -15.18
N ALA A 176 0.07 12.27 -16.36
CA ALA A 176 1.34 12.84 -16.79
C ALA A 176 1.54 14.18 -16.09
N VAL A 177 2.74 14.44 -15.59
CA VAL A 177 3.14 15.78 -15.15
C VAL A 177 3.36 16.60 -16.42
N PRO A 178 2.69 17.75 -16.61
CA PRO A 178 2.90 18.56 -17.79
C PRO A 178 4.37 18.96 -17.95
N LYS A 179 4.89 18.90 -19.18
CA LYS A 179 6.31 19.16 -19.48
C LYS A 179 6.68 20.63 -19.32
N GLU A 180 5.67 21.49 -19.35
CA GLU A 180 5.80 22.94 -19.24
C GLU A 180 5.84 23.43 -17.79
N LEU A 181 5.58 22.57 -16.81
CA LEU A 181 5.68 22.96 -15.40
C LEU A 181 7.15 23.19 -15.03
N GLU A 182 7.43 24.39 -14.53
CA GLU A 182 8.72 24.73 -13.93
C GLU A 182 8.80 24.16 -12.50
N GLU A 183 10.03 24.04 -11.99
CA GLU A 183 10.27 23.66 -10.59
C GLU A 183 9.50 24.57 -9.63
N GLY A 184 8.73 23.99 -8.71
CA GLY A 184 7.86 24.76 -7.84
C GLY A 184 6.81 23.93 -7.12
N SER A 185 6.15 24.55 -6.15
CA SER A 185 5.01 23.95 -5.44
C SER A 185 3.71 24.31 -6.15
N TYR A 186 2.86 23.32 -6.37
CA TYR A 186 1.57 23.49 -7.03
C TYR A 186 0.47 22.86 -6.18
N ARG A 187 -0.68 23.54 -6.07
CA ARG A 187 -1.89 22.90 -5.57
C ARG A 187 -2.61 22.15 -6.69
N ILE A 188 -3.16 21.00 -6.35
CA ILE A 188 -3.99 20.20 -7.26
C ILE A 188 -5.32 19.86 -6.61
N TRP A 189 -6.35 19.78 -7.44
CA TRP A 189 -7.70 19.30 -7.08
C TRP A 189 -8.07 18.16 -8.00
N LEU A 190 -8.77 17.16 -7.46
CA LEU A 190 -9.30 16.03 -8.22
C LEU A 190 -10.77 16.28 -8.60
N HIS A 191 -11.15 15.80 -9.77
CA HIS A 191 -12.52 15.78 -10.26
C HIS A 191 -12.76 14.51 -11.09
N ASN A 192 -13.88 13.82 -10.87
CA ASN A 192 -14.21 12.58 -11.60
C ASN A 192 -15.10 12.79 -12.83
N GLY A 193 -15.33 14.06 -13.19
CA GLY A 193 -16.12 14.49 -14.35
C GLY A 193 -17.59 14.83 -14.06
N TYR A 194 -18.06 14.64 -12.83
CA TYR A 194 -19.46 14.82 -12.45
C TYR A 194 -19.62 15.85 -11.33
N GLY A 195 -20.77 16.54 -11.27
CA GLY A 195 -21.10 17.47 -10.19
C GLY A 195 -20.63 18.91 -10.38
N LYS A 196 -19.85 19.22 -11.43
CA LYS A 196 -19.31 20.56 -11.73
C LYS A 196 -18.72 21.20 -10.47
N ALA A 197 -19.16 22.40 -10.08
CA ALA A 197 -18.66 23.11 -8.90
C ALA A 197 -18.82 22.35 -7.57
N PHE A 198 -19.69 21.34 -7.51
CA PHE A 198 -19.90 20.52 -6.32
C PHE A 198 -19.01 19.26 -6.30
N GLY A 199 -18.41 18.89 -7.44
CA GLY A 199 -17.62 17.68 -7.64
C GLY A 199 -16.15 17.77 -7.23
N TRP A 200 -15.66 18.97 -6.90
CA TRP A 200 -14.27 19.21 -6.53
C TRP A 200 -13.87 18.51 -5.22
N SER A 201 -12.79 17.73 -5.26
CA SER A 201 -12.12 17.31 -4.02
C SER A 201 -11.56 18.51 -3.25
N ASP A 202 -11.10 18.26 -2.02
CA ASP A 202 -10.19 19.19 -1.36
C ASP A 202 -8.85 19.27 -2.12
N ALA A 203 -8.12 20.37 -1.92
CA ALA A 203 -6.82 20.59 -2.52
C ALA A 203 -5.73 19.78 -1.80
N THR A 204 -4.73 19.34 -2.54
CA THR A 204 -3.44 18.88 -2.00
C THR A 204 -2.30 19.50 -2.78
N SER A 205 -1.06 19.27 -2.37
CA SER A 205 0.13 19.87 -2.99
C SER A 205 1.02 18.81 -3.64
N ILE A 206 1.66 19.22 -4.74
CA ILE A 206 2.80 18.53 -5.34
C ILE A 206 3.97 19.50 -5.45
N GLN A 207 5.17 18.96 -5.43
CA GLN A 207 6.41 19.66 -5.70
C GLN A 207 6.99 19.16 -7.03
N VAL A 208 7.03 20.04 -8.03
CA VAL A 208 7.78 19.76 -9.25
C VAL A 208 9.27 20.00 -8.95
N VAL A 209 10.10 18.98 -9.20
CA VAL A 209 11.55 19.00 -8.99
C VAL A 209 12.29 18.76 -10.29
N SER A 210 13.58 19.10 -10.34
CA SER A 210 14.45 18.78 -11.47
C SER A 210 14.50 17.26 -11.68
N ALA A 211 14.58 16.85 -12.94
CA ALA A 211 15.08 15.52 -13.26
C ALA A 211 16.51 15.38 -12.74
N GLU A 212 16.84 14.22 -12.19
CA GLU A 212 18.19 13.98 -11.68
C GLU A 212 19.24 14.07 -12.80
N ASN A 213 20.30 14.82 -12.55
CA ASN A 213 21.40 14.95 -13.48
C ASN A 213 22.37 13.77 -13.31
N ARG A 214 22.22 12.75 -14.15
CA ARG A 214 23.06 11.54 -14.11
C ARG A 214 24.31 11.71 -14.97
N SER A 215 25.45 11.23 -14.44
CA SER A 215 26.74 11.30 -15.11
C SER A 215 26.86 10.20 -16.16
N SER A 216 27.49 10.50 -17.30
CA SER A 216 27.81 9.49 -18.32
C SER A 216 29.03 8.63 -17.98
N ASN A 217 29.69 8.89 -16.84
CA ASN A 217 30.85 8.12 -16.40
C ASN A 217 30.44 6.72 -15.95
N ILE A 218 31.14 5.72 -16.47
CA ILE A 218 30.94 4.30 -16.18
C ILE A 218 32.24 3.74 -15.60
N PHE A 219 32.12 3.05 -14.47
CA PHE A 219 33.19 2.32 -13.81
C PHE A 219 32.86 0.83 -13.92
N ASN A 220 33.46 0.15 -14.90
CA ASN A 220 33.26 -1.27 -15.09
C ASN A 220 34.11 -2.06 -14.11
N VAL A 221 33.52 -2.97 -13.33
CA VAL A 221 34.22 -3.72 -12.28
C VAL A 221 35.40 -4.53 -12.80
N ILE A 222 35.39 -4.96 -14.07
CA ILE A 222 36.50 -5.71 -14.68
C ILE A 222 37.73 -4.84 -14.90
N ASP A 223 37.56 -3.52 -15.08
CA ASP A 223 38.68 -2.57 -15.21
C ASP A 223 39.41 -2.40 -13.86
N PHE A 224 38.79 -2.84 -12.77
CA PHE A 224 39.33 -2.87 -11.41
C PHE A 224 39.78 -4.27 -10.97
N GLY A 225 39.72 -5.26 -11.88
CA GLY A 225 40.23 -6.61 -11.66
C GLY A 225 39.21 -7.65 -11.22
N ALA A 226 37.91 -7.37 -11.28
CA ALA A 226 36.87 -8.38 -11.01
C ALA A 226 36.78 -9.38 -12.17
N ASP A 227 36.60 -10.66 -11.86
CA ASP A 227 36.41 -11.75 -12.82
C ASP A 227 35.23 -12.64 -12.42
N GLY A 228 34.05 -12.31 -12.94
CA GLY A 228 32.83 -13.08 -12.68
C GLY A 228 32.80 -14.49 -13.32
N GLY A 229 33.92 -15.00 -13.84
CA GLY A 229 34.06 -16.34 -14.37
C GLY A 229 34.85 -17.30 -13.47
N ASP A 230 35.48 -16.79 -12.41
CA ASP A 230 36.35 -17.59 -11.54
C ASP A 230 35.69 -17.97 -10.20
N SER A 231 36.49 -18.46 -9.26
CA SER A 231 36.03 -18.89 -7.92
C SER A 231 36.64 -18.06 -6.80
N TYR A 232 37.22 -16.90 -7.10
CA TYR A 232 37.85 -16.00 -6.15
C TYR A 232 36.90 -14.86 -5.77
N SER A 233 37.16 -14.20 -4.64
CA SER A 233 36.37 -13.04 -4.22
C SER A 233 36.71 -11.83 -5.07
N ASP A 234 35.69 -11.14 -5.58
CA ASP A 234 35.75 -9.89 -6.33
C ASP A 234 35.60 -8.66 -5.43
N SER A 235 35.46 -8.85 -4.12
CA SER A 235 35.14 -7.78 -3.17
C SER A 235 36.12 -6.60 -3.23
N GLU A 236 37.42 -6.84 -3.39
CA GLU A 236 38.41 -5.76 -3.50
C GLU A 236 38.23 -4.96 -4.81
N ALA A 237 38.07 -5.65 -5.94
CA ALA A 237 37.89 -5.01 -7.24
C ALA A 237 36.59 -4.20 -7.31
N ILE A 238 35.49 -4.76 -6.79
CA ILE A 238 34.19 -4.08 -6.68
C ILE A 238 34.30 -2.86 -5.75
N GLY A 239 34.95 -3.01 -4.60
CA GLY A 239 35.19 -1.90 -3.67
C GLY A 239 36.00 -0.76 -4.29
N ASN A 240 36.99 -1.09 -5.12
CA ASN A 240 37.79 -0.11 -5.85
C ASN A 240 36.96 0.62 -6.93
N ALA A 241 36.11 -0.09 -7.67
CA ALA A 241 35.20 0.50 -8.65
C ALA A 241 34.20 1.47 -7.98
N LEU A 242 33.60 1.04 -6.87
CA LEU A 242 32.71 1.89 -6.05
C LEU A 242 33.43 3.13 -5.53
N SER A 243 34.64 2.96 -4.99
CA SER A 243 35.47 4.07 -4.48
C SER A 243 35.87 5.07 -5.59
N ALA A 244 36.05 4.60 -6.81
CA ALA A 244 36.29 5.47 -7.97
C ALA A 244 35.01 6.23 -8.35
N ALA A 245 33.88 5.53 -8.39
CA ALA A 245 32.56 6.10 -8.69
C ALA A 245 32.12 7.15 -7.67
N GLU A 246 32.43 6.96 -6.38
CA GLU A 246 32.15 7.92 -5.31
C GLU A 246 32.62 9.35 -5.60
N LYS A 247 33.72 9.49 -6.33
CA LYS A 247 34.30 10.79 -6.70
C LYS A 247 33.51 11.51 -7.80
N VAL A 248 32.54 10.84 -8.41
CA VAL A 248 31.71 11.32 -9.52
C VAL A 248 30.22 11.09 -9.20
N PRO A 249 29.50 12.09 -8.66
CA PRO A 249 28.06 11.98 -8.42
C PRO A 249 27.28 11.57 -9.67
N GLY A 250 26.26 10.74 -9.49
CA GLY A 250 25.42 10.23 -10.58
C GLY A 250 26.11 9.26 -11.53
N SER A 251 27.34 8.80 -11.24
CA SER A 251 28.05 7.83 -12.06
C SER A 251 27.48 6.41 -11.94
N THR A 252 27.86 5.57 -12.89
CA THR A 252 27.43 4.18 -12.98
C THR A 252 28.58 3.23 -12.62
N VAL A 253 28.34 2.27 -11.73
CA VAL A 253 29.18 1.07 -11.57
C VAL A 253 28.54 -0.06 -12.36
N TYR A 254 29.27 -0.61 -13.31
CA TYR A 254 28.77 -1.58 -14.27
C TYR A 254 29.35 -2.98 -14.02
N PHE A 255 28.46 -3.97 -14.01
CA PHE A 255 28.75 -5.38 -13.85
C PHE A 255 28.40 -6.11 -15.16
N PRO A 256 29.39 -6.47 -16.00
CA PRO A 256 29.15 -7.34 -17.15
C PRO A 256 28.51 -8.69 -16.76
N ALA A 257 28.10 -9.49 -17.74
CA ALA A 257 27.66 -10.85 -17.47
C ALA A 257 28.75 -11.68 -16.77
N GLY A 258 28.39 -12.32 -15.66
CA GLY A 258 29.29 -13.04 -14.78
C GLY A 258 28.68 -13.23 -13.39
N VAL A 259 29.27 -14.11 -12.61
CA VAL A 259 28.98 -14.28 -11.18
C VAL A 259 30.13 -13.72 -10.38
N TYR A 260 29.91 -12.57 -9.78
CA TYR A 260 30.88 -11.89 -8.94
C TYR A 260 30.72 -12.31 -7.49
N LEU A 261 31.73 -12.97 -6.94
CA LEU A 261 31.70 -13.48 -5.58
C LEU A 261 32.09 -12.37 -4.60
N VAL A 262 31.31 -12.19 -3.53
CA VAL A 262 31.61 -11.20 -2.49
C VAL A 262 31.63 -11.83 -1.12
N ASP A 263 32.68 -11.57 -0.35
CA ASP A 263 32.86 -11.99 1.04
C ASP A 263 32.80 -10.79 2.01
N THR A 264 32.39 -9.61 1.50
CA THR A 264 32.11 -8.41 2.28
C THR A 264 31.00 -7.59 1.64
N VAL A 265 30.55 -6.55 2.33
CA VAL A 265 29.46 -5.67 1.89
C VAL A 265 29.79 -4.96 0.59
N VAL A 266 28.84 -4.97 -0.34
CA VAL A 266 28.79 -4.05 -1.47
C VAL A 266 28.11 -2.75 -1.02
N GLU A 267 28.90 -1.75 -0.63
CA GLU A 267 28.40 -0.45 -0.16
C GLU A 267 28.05 0.47 -1.33
N CYS A 268 26.77 0.55 -1.68
CA CYS A 268 26.27 1.52 -2.66
C CYS A 268 26.00 2.86 -1.98
N ARG A 269 26.99 3.76 -1.98
CA ARG A 269 26.84 5.13 -1.48
C ARG A 269 25.88 5.95 -2.34
N SER A 270 25.47 7.10 -1.80
CA SER A 270 24.43 7.93 -2.39
C SER A 270 24.76 8.43 -3.80
N ASP A 271 23.71 8.71 -4.58
CA ASP A 271 23.77 9.23 -5.95
C ASP A 271 24.59 8.33 -6.89
N LYS A 272 24.28 7.03 -6.90
CA LYS A 272 24.94 6.04 -7.78
C LYS A 272 23.94 5.22 -8.56
N VAL A 273 24.37 4.77 -9.72
CA VAL A 273 23.72 3.71 -10.48
C VAL A 273 24.59 2.48 -10.40
N VAL A 274 24.01 1.34 -10.05
CA VAL A 274 24.64 0.03 -10.10
C VAL A 274 23.83 -0.81 -11.08
N CYS A 275 24.45 -1.25 -12.17
CA CYS A 275 23.73 -1.97 -13.21
C CYS A 275 24.51 -3.12 -13.82
N GLY A 276 23.79 -4.13 -14.32
CA GLY A 276 24.38 -5.23 -15.08
C GLY A 276 23.74 -5.48 -16.45
N ASP A 277 24.00 -6.66 -17.00
CA ASP A 277 23.52 -7.11 -18.31
C ASP A 277 22.12 -7.77 -18.28
N GLY A 278 21.54 -7.92 -17.09
CA GLY A 278 20.21 -8.46 -16.83
C GLY A 278 20.15 -9.41 -15.62
N MET A 279 18.94 -9.60 -15.10
CA MET A 279 18.66 -10.65 -14.09
C MET A 279 19.13 -12.02 -14.60
N GLY A 280 19.84 -12.77 -13.75
CA GLY A 280 20.43 -14.07 -14.05
C GLY A 280 21.67 -14.04 -14.94
N LYS A 281 22.13 -12.86 -15.39
CA LYS A 281 23.35 -12.70 -16.20
C LYS A 281 24.47 -12.07 -15.40
N SER A 282 24.18 -10.96 -14.72
CA SER A 282 25.12 -10.28 -13.81
C SER A 282 24.68 -10.59 -12.39
N VAL A 283 25.44 -11.43 -11.70
CA VAL A 283 25.08 -11.93 -10.37
C VAL A 283 26.11 -11.44 -9.38
N ILE A 284 25.68 -10.75 -8.33
CA ILE A 284 26.48 -10.50 -7.13
C ILE A 284 26.10 -11.57 -6.13
N ARG A 285 27.03 -12.47 -5.80
CA ARG A 285 26.78 -13.64 -4.95
C ARG A 285 27.59 -13.57 -3.67
N SER A 286 26.95 -13.65 -2.51
CA SER A 286 27.68 -13.77 -1.24
C SER A 286 28.38 -15.14 -1.13
N THR A 287 29.62 -15.17 -0.64
CA THR A 287 30.43 -16.38 -0.45
C THR A 287 31.20 -16.34 0.86
N GLY A 288 31.72 -17.49 1.29
CA GLY A 288 32.60 -17.61 2.45
C GLY A 288 31.94 -17.28 3.79
N GLU A 289 32.77 -16.99 4.79
CA GLU A 289 32.31 -16.44 6.08
C GLU A 289 32.01 -14.94 5.90
N PHE A 290 30.73 -14.59 5.80
CA PHE A 290 30.33 -13.20 5.63
C PHE A 290 30.42 -12.43 6.96
N PRO A 291 30.82 -11.14 6.96
CA PRO A 291 30.93 -10.37 8.18
C PRO A 291 29.63 -10.31 8.98
N ALA A 292 29.72 -10.53 10.29
CA ALA A 292 28.56 -10.47 11.18
C ALA A 292 27.89 -9.08 11.16
N SER A 293 26.56 -9.08 11.20
CA SER A 293 25.68 -7.90 11.18
C SER A 293 25.88 -7.01 9.96
N LYS A 294 26.28 -7.60 8.83
CA LYS A 294 26.47 -6.89 7.57
C LYS A 294 25.62 -7.49 6.44
N PRO A 295 24.93 -6.66 5.65
CA PRO A 295 24.17 -7.12 4.49
C PRO A 295 25.10 -7.42 3.32
N VAL A 296 24.63 -8.21 2.35
CA VAL A 296 25.35 -8.41 1.08
C VAL A 296 25.47 -7.09 0.32
N LEU A 297 24.38 -6.32 0.27
CA LEU A 297 24.34 -5.01 -0.36
C LEU A 297 23.66 -3.99 0.56
N ALA A 298 24.29 -2.82 0.68
CA ALA A 298 23.72 -1.68 1.39
C ALA A 298 23.52 -0.49 0.46
N ALA A 299 22.26 -0.15 0.18
CA ALA A 299 21.89 1.03 -0.61
C ALA A 299 21.60 2.23 0.31
N LYS A 300 22.23 3.37 0.01
CA LYS A 300 21.96 4.68 0.64
C LYS A 300 20.96 5.49 -0.19
N ASP A 301 20.98 6.81 -0.07
CA ASP A 301 20.05 7.73 -0.77
C ASP A 301 20.28 7.78 -2.30
N ASN A 302 19.22 7.92 -3.08
CA ASN A 302 19.26 8.08 -4.54
C ASN A 302 20.09 7.01 -5.28
N VAL A 303 20.10 5.78 -4.75
CA VAL A 303 20.76 4.64 -5.38
C VAL A 303 19.81 3.98 -6.36
N ILE A 304 20.27 3.78 -7.58
CA ILE A 304 19.56 3.00 -8.60
C ILE A 304 20.25 1.63 -8.74
N LEU A 305 19.52 0.55 -8.50
CA LEU A 305 19.94 -0.81 -8.84
C LEU A 305 19.13 -1.29 -10.03
N ARG A 306 19.78 -1.83 -11.07
CA ARG A 306 19.04 -2.37 -12.21
C ARG A 306 19.73 -3.50 -12.95
N ASP A 307 18.93 -4.34 -13.59
CA ASP A 307 19.41 -5.32 -14.56
C ASP A 307 20.47 -6.30 -13.98
N LEU A 308 20.25 -6.81 -12.78
CA LEU A 308 21.18 -7.74 -12.10
C LEU A 308 20.47 -8.65 -11.10
N THR A 309 21.19 -9.64 -10.56
CA THR A 309 20.74 -10.51 -9.48
C THR A 309 21.62 -10.31 -8.24
N ILE A 310 21.00 -10.22 -7.06
CA ILE A 310 21.66 -10.37 -5.75
C ILE A 310 21.31 -11.76 -5.21
N GLU A 311 22.32 -12.60 -5.05
CA GLU A 311 22.15 -14.00 -4.61
C GLU A 311 22.85 -14.24 -3.27
N CYS A 312 22.07 -14.64 -2.27
CA CYS A 312 22.55 -14.91 -0.92
C CYS A 312 22.80 -16.41 -0.78
N THR A 313 24.08 -16.78 -0.65
CA THR A 313 24.51 -18.18 -0.46
C THR A 313 25.42 -18.37 0.76
N ALA A 314 25.98 -17.29 1.29
CA ALA A 314 26.69 -17.29 2.56
C ALA A 314 25.72 -17.18 3.74
N VAL A 315 26.12 -17.75 4.88
CA VAL A 315 25.43 -17.57 6.18
C VAL A 315 25.62 -16.13 6.65
N LEU A 316 24.51 -15.41 6.86
CA LEU A 316 24.51 -14.03 7.36
C LEU A 316 24.15 -14.01 8.86
N ASP A 317 25.14 -13.76 9.72
CA ASP A 317 24.92 -13.65 11.16
C ASP A 317 24.30 -12.29 11.52
N GLY A 318 23.00 -12.28 11.81
CA GLY A 318 22.31 -11.09 12.32
C GLY A 318 22.13 -9.95 11.32
N ALA A 319 22.08 -10.24 10.02
CA ALA A 319 21.87 -9.24 8.96
C ALA A 319 20.82 -9.68 7.93
N ASP A 320 20.21 -8.69 7.28
CA ASP A 320 19.36 -8.88 6.11
C ASP A 320 20.20 -8.98 4.84
N ALA A 321 19.68 -9.62 3.79
CA ALA A 321 20.39 -9.79 2.52
C ALA A 321 20.73 -8.43 1.88
N VAL A 322 19.72 -7.58 1.75
CA VAL A 322 19.85 -6.23 1.22
C VAL A 322 19.21 -5.25 2.18
N THR A 323 19.91 -4.16 2.46
CA THR A 323 19.37 -3.05 3.24
C THR A 323 19.28 -1.81 2.37
N MET A 324 18.16 -1.12 2.49
CA MET A 324 17.95 0.17 1.85
C MET A 324 17.48 1.15 2.91
N GLY A 325 18.25 2.22 3.06
CA GLY A 325 17.89 3.37 3.90
C GLY A 325 17.99 4.65 3.10
N GLY A 326 17.33 5.70 3.59
CA GLY A 326 17.39 7.02 2.96
C GLY A 326 16.29 7.27 1.93
N SER A 327 16.44 8.33 1.15
CA SER A 327 15.42 8.85 0.23
C SER A 327 15.77 8.58 -1.23
N GLY A 328 14.77 8.34 -2.09
CA GLY A 328 14.87 8.45 -3.55
C GLY A 328 15.50 7.25 -4.28
N SER A 329 15.64 6.10 -3.62
CA SER A 329 16.25 4.92 -4.24
C SER A 329 15.29 4.15 -5.14
N SER A 330 15.81 3.56 -6.22
CA SER A 330 15.03 2.89 -7.26
C SER A 330 15.62 1.55 -7.66
N PHE A 331 14.88 0.46 -7.53
CA PHE A 331 15.29 -0.85 -8.04
C PHE A 331 14.43 -1.22 -9.26
N LEU A 332 15.08 -1.59 -10.36
CA LEU A 332 14.43 -1.86 -11.64
C LEU A 332 14.95 -3.14 -12.28
N ARG A 333 14.11 -4.16 -12.44
CA ARG A 333 14.52 -5.47 -13.00
C ARG A 333 15.71 -6.05 -12.24
N VAL A 334 15.52 -6.17 -10.92
CA VAL A 334 16.49 -6.79 -10.01
C VAL A 334 15.87 -8.05 -9.43
N GLU A 335 16.61 -9.16 -9.47
CA GLU A 335 16.23 -10.39 -8.78
C GLU A 335 17.00 -10.48 -7.45
N PHE A 336 16.29 -10.78 -6.37
CA PHE A 336 16.86 -11.10 -5.07
C PHE A 336 16.56 -12.55 -4.77
N SER A 337 17.59 -13.35 -4.48
CA SER A 337 17.47 -14.79 -4.26
C SER A 337 18.11 -15.20 -2.95
N ALA A 338 17.34 -15.86 -2.08
CA ALA A 338 17.77 -16.48 -0.83
C ALA A 338 17.55 -18.01 -0.84
N LEU A 339 17.64 -18.65 -2.00
CA LEU A 339 17.43 -20.11 -2.13
C LEU A 339 18.38 -20.96 -1.26
N LEU A 340 19.52 -20.40 -0.89
CA LEU A 340 20.57 -21.07 -0.12
C LEU A 340 20.77 -20.43 1.27
N ASP A 341 19.83 -19.58 1.71
CA ASP A 341 19.90 -18.94 3.03
C ASP A 341 19.29 -19.84 4.11
N GLU A 342 20.15 -20.50 4.89
CA GLU A 342 19.76 -21.36 5.99
C GLU A 342 19.22 -20.57 7.21
N GLU A 343 19.56 -19.29 7.32
CA GLU A 343 19.20 -18.42 8.46
C GLU A 343 17.84 -17.74 8.28
N ARG A 344 17.20 -17.90 7.11
CA ARG A 344 15.85 -17.42 6.81
C ARG A 344 15.73 -15.89 7.01
N ARG A 345 16.64 -15.11 6.43
CA ARG A 345 16.71 -13.66 6.63
C ARG A 345 15.75 -12.90 5.71
N THR A 346 15.47 -11.65 6.08
CA THR A 346 14.76 -10.70 5.22
C THR A 346 15.56 -10.53 3.93
N ILE A 347 14.91 -10.68 2.78
CA ILE A 347 15.60 -10.54 1.50
C ILE A 347 15.89 -9.06 1.17
N LEU A 348 15.02 -8.17 1.63
CA LEU A 348 15.15 -6.73 1.46
C LEU A 348 14.52 -6.00 2.65
N ASP A 349 15.34 -5.29 3.41
CA ASP A 349 14.88 -4.40 4.48
C ASP A 349 14.89 -2.94 4.02
N ILE A 350 13.73 -2.30 4.15
CA ILE A 350 13.47 -0.91 3.79
C ILE A 350 13.05 -0.19 5.07
N THR A 351 14.03 0.32 5.80
CA THR A 351 13.81 0.95 7.10
C THR A 351 14.04 2.46 7.04
N GLY A 352 13.03 3.24 7.43
CA GLY A 352 13.06 4.70 7.47
C GLY A 352 13.26 5.36 6.10
N SER A 353 12.97 4.64 5.02
CA SER A 353 13.20 5.09 3.66
C SER A 353 12.03 5.90 3.11
N SER A 354 12.30 6.82 2.18
CA SER A 354 11.25 7.60 1.51
C SER A 354 11.44 7.70 0.01
N TYR A 355 10.36 7.93 -0.74
CA TYR A 355 10.40 8.10 -2.20
C TYR A 355 11.04 6.91 -2.95
N THR A 356 10.71 5.70 -2.50
CA THR A 356 11.33 4.47 -3.00
C THR A 356 10.50 3.84 -4.11
N THR A 357 11.15 3.46 -5.21
CA THR A 357 10.51 2.74 -6.32
C THR A 357 11.12 1.37 -6.51
N ILE A 358 10.28 0.34 -6.62
CA ILE A 358 10.67 -1.04 -6.89
C ILE A 358 9.82 -1.52 -8.05
N THR A 359 10.44 -1.73 -9.21
CA THR A 359 9.72 -1.97 -10.47
C THR A 359 10.26 -3.20 -11.18
N ASP A 360 9.37 -4.10 -11.59
CA ASP A 360 9.71 -5.33 -12.32
C ASP A 360 10.78 -6.18 -11.61
N CYS A 361 10.84 -6.10 -10.28
CA CYS A 361 11.77 -6.87 -9.46
C CYS A 361 11.19 -8.25 -9.12
N ARG A 362 12.08 -9.20 -8.83
CA ARG A 362 11.71 -10.56 -8.42
C ARG A 362 12.36 -10.90 -7.09
N PHE A 363 11.57 -11.42 -6.15
CA PHE A 363 11.99 -11.82 -4.83
C PHE A 363 11.76 -13.31 -4.68
N ILE A 364 12.83 -14.09 -4.50
CA ILE A 364 12.79 -15.51 -4.16
C ILE A 364 13.28 -15.62 -2.71
N GLN A 365 12.35 -15.82 -1.79
CA GLN A 365 12.56 -15.45 -0.39
C GLN A 365 12.06 -16.49 0.60
N VAL A 366 12.77 -16.59 1.72
CA VAL A 366 12.43 -17.48 2.84
C VAL A 366 11.70 -16.75 3.97
N ASN A 367 11.91 -15.44 4.12
CA ASN A 367 11.24 -14.63 5.16
C ASN A 367 10.33 -13.55 4.60
N ASP A 368 10.84 -12.36 4.23
CA ASP A 368 10.02 -11.27 3.69
C ASP A 368 10.85 -10.17 3.02
N VAL A 369 10.13 -9.30 2.31
CA VAL A 369 10.50 -7.91 2.09
C VAL A 369 9.89 -7.07 3.21
N ASN A 370 10.73 -6.41 4.00
CA ASN A 370 10.32 -5.66 5.19
C ASN A 370 10.29 -4.16 4.90
N LEU A 371 9.18 -3.51 5.21
CA LEU A 371 9.04 -2.05 5.20
C LEU A 371 8.77 -1.57 6.63
N THR A 372 9.75 -0.94 7.24
CA THR A 372 9.64 -0.37 8.58
C THR A 372 9.75 1.14 8.51
N GLU A 373 8.71 1.87 8.91
CA GLU A 373 8.64 3.33 8.87
C GLU A 373 8.94 3.90 7.47
N ALA A 374 8.66 3.13 6.41
CA ALA A 374 8.80 3.57 5.05
C ALA A 374 7.65 4.51 4.67
N THR A 375 7.94 5.54 3.87
CA THR A 375 6.94 6.50 3.42
C THR A 375 7.05 6.78 1.93
N GLN A 376 5.94 6.88 1.21
CA GLN A 376 5.95 7.06 -0.24
C GLN A 376 6.83 6.01 -0.91
N ALA A 377 6.39 4.75 -0.86
CA ALA A 377 7.07 3.64 -1.52
C ALA A 377 6.12 2.98 -2.51
N ARG A 378 6.62 2.67 -3.71
CA ARG A 378 5.85 1.99 -4.75
C ARG A 378 6.54 0.72 -5.21
N PHE A 379 5.77 -0.36 -5.22
CA PHE A 379 6.08 -1.63 -5.84
C PHE A 379 5.15 -1.81 -7.05
N SER A 380 5.74 -2.00 -8.23
CA SER A 380 5.00 -2.16 -9.48
C SER A 380 5.55 -3.35 -10.27
N GLY A 381 4.69 -4.23 -10.79
CA GLY A 381 5.13 -5.34 -11.64
C GLY A 381 6.03 -6.36 -10.94
N CYS A 382 6.09 -6.35 -9.60
CA CYS A 382 7.03 -7.17 -8.85
C CYS A 382 6.49 -8.58 -8.61
N THR A 383 7.38 -9.56 -8.58
CA THR A 383 7.07 -10.97 -8.32
C THR A 383 7.63 -11.39 -6.97
N PHE A 384 6.80 -11.94 -6.08
CA PHE A 384 7.19 -12.46 -4.77
C PHE A 384 6.97 -13.97 -4.71
N LEU A 385 8.04 -14.74 -4.58
CA LEU A 385 8.02 -16.20 -4.56
C LEU A 385 8.56 -16.70 -3.23
N GLY A 386 7.73 -17.43 -2.49
CA GLY A 386 8.12 -18.00 -1.20
C GLY A 386 8.79 -19.35 -1.31
N THR A 387 9.81 -19.56 -0.51
CA THR A 387 10.54 -20.80 -0.32
C THR A 387 10.59 -21.21 1.15
N GLU A 388 10.94 -22.46 1.42
CA GLU A 388 11.21 -22.96 2.78
C GLU A 388 10.09 -22.68 3.81
N ASP A 389 8.84 -22.85 3.39
CA ASP A 389 7.65 -22.51 4.16
C ASP A 389 7.60 -21.03 4.60
N CYS A 390 7.99 -20.11 3.70
CA CYS A 390 7.98 -18.66 3.87
C CYS A 390 6.68 -18.16 4.50
N ASN A 391 6.78 -17.53 5.68
CA ASN A 391 5.61 -17.24 6.53
C ASN A 391 4.74 -16.09 5.99
N GLN A 392 5.39 -15.05 5.46
CA GLN A 392 4.77 -13.91 4.79
C GLN A 392 5.61 -13.49 3.58
N MET A 393 5.11 -12.70 2.63
CA MET A 393 5.96 -12.20 1.53
C MET A 393 6.46 -10.78 1.79
N VAL A 394 5.62 -9.98 2.43
CA VAL A 394 5.87 -8.57 2.72
C VAL A 394 5.36 -8.25 4.11
N THR A 395 6.14 -7.47 4.86
CA THR A 395 5.76 -6.96 6.17
C THR A 395 5.76 -5.44 6.17
N LEU A 396 4.66 -4.83 6.63
CA LEU A 396 4.52 -3.39 6.84
C LEU A 396 4.51 -3.07 8.32
N LYS A 397 5.44 -2.24 8.79
CA LYS A 397 5.53 -1.77 10.18
C LYS A 397 5.58 -0.25 10.21
N GLY A 398 4.51 0.41 10.65
CA GLY A 398 4.50 1.88 10.76
C GLY A 398 4.60 2.63 9.42
N SER A 399 4.37 1.96 8.29
CA SER A 399 4.63 2.51 6.95
C SER A 399 3.40 3.23 6.38
N GLN A 400 3.61 4.24 5.53
CA GLN A 400 2.54 5.12 5.05
C GLN A 400 2.71 5.49 3.57
N TYR A 401 1.61 5.79 2.87
CA TYR A 401 1.65 6.17 1.44
C TYR A 401 2.30 5.09 0.58
N ILE A 402 1.85 3.84 0.76
CA ILE A 402 2.44 2.66 0.14
C ILE A 402 1.57 2.19 -1.02
N ASP A 403 2.16 1.97 -2.20
CA ASP A 403 1.48 1.46 -3.39
C ASP A 403 2.07 0.11 -3.79
N PHE A 404 1.26 -0.94 -3.72
CA PHE A 404 1.52 -2.20 -4.42
C PHE A 404 0.52 -2.33 -5.57
N SER A 405 1.03 -2.18 -6.78
CA SER A 405 0.25 -2.32 -8.01
C SER A 405 0.82 -3.42 -8.90
N GLU A 406 -0.05 -4.21 -9.52
CA GLU A 406 0.36 -5.14 -10.60
C GLU A 406 1.44 -6.15 -10.16
N CYS A 407 1.48 -6.48 -8.87
CA CYS A 407 2.40 -7.45 -8.32
C CYS A 407 1.81 -8.86 -8.34
N PHE A 408 2.67 -9.86 -8.37
CA PHE A 408 2.32 -11.27 -8.25
C PHE A 408 2.92 -11.87 -6.97
N ALA A 409 2.18 -12.74 -6.28
CA ALA A 409 2.74 -13.58 -5.22
C ALA A 409 2.34 -15.05 -5.34
N GLY A 410 3.28 -15.95 -5.03
CA GLY A 410 3.08 -17.39 -5.16
C GLY A 410 4.14 -18.24 -4.47
N ASN A 411 3.98 -19.55 -4.58
CA ASN A 411 5.04 -20.52 -4.30
C ASN A 411 6.14 -20.43 -5.37
N TYR A 412 7.39 -20.69 -4.97
CA TYR A 412 8.50 -20.74 -5.91
C TYR A 412 8.47 -22.01 -6.78
N ASP A 413 8.26 -23.17 -6.16
CA ASP A 413 8.24 -24.48 -6.83
C ASP A 413 7.31 -25.47 -6.09
N GLU A 414 6.27 -25.93 -6.77
CA GLU A 414 5.24 -26.82 -6.21
C GLU A 414 5.43 -28.29 -6.60
N THR A 415 6.52 -28.62 -7.27
CA THR A 415 6.72 -29.96 -7.85
C THR A 415 6.93 -31.04 -6.79
N ASP A 416 7.45 -30.68 -5.61
CA ASP A 416 7.65 -31.58 -4.47
C ASP A 416 6.89 -31.09 -3.23
N ALA A 417 5.78 -31.76 -2.91
CA ALA A 417 4.98 -31.48 -1.71
C ALA A 417 5.57 -32.08 -0.41
N SER A 418 6.62 -32.90 -0.50
CA SER A 418 7.24 -33.54 0.68
C SER A 418 8.20 -32.61 1.42
N GLY A 419 8.89 -31.72 0.68
CA GLY A 419 9.80 -30.69 1.22
C GLY A 419 9.16 -29.32 1.37
N SER A 420 9.83 -28.44 2.12
CA SER A 420 9.48 -27.01 2.29
C SER A 420 10.04 -26.12 1.19
N PHE A 421 11.04 -26.58 0.44
CA PHE A 421 11.87 -25.80 -0.47
C PHE A 421 11.11 -24.77 -1.32
N GLY A 422 10.08 -25.17 -2.06
CA GLY A 422 9.39 -24.24 -2.96
C GLY A 422 8.07 -23.66 -2.44
N TRP A 423 7.76 -23.84 -1.15
CA TRP A 423 6.44 -23.52 -0.58
C TRP A 423 6.45 -22.28 0.30
N CYS A 424 5.31 -21.58 0.34
CA CYS A 424 4.98 -20.56 1.32
C CYS A 424 3.80 -20.98 2.22
N LYS A 425 3.56 -20.23 3.30
CA LYS A 425 2.43 -20.42 4.24
C LYS A 425 1.23 -19.50 3.97
N GLY A 426 1.23 -18.83 2.82
CA GLY A 426 0.04 -18.19 2.28
C GLY A 426 -0.27 -16.75 2.68
N ARG A 427 0.62 -16.08 3.41
CA ARG A 427 0.46 -14.65 3.68
C ARG A 427 1.23 -13.85 2.65
N TRP A 428 0.53 -13.08 1.84
CA TRP A 428 1.19 -12.13 0.95
C TRP A 428 1.63 -10.89 1.73
N LEU A 429 0.68 -10.15 2.30
CA LEU A 429 0.93 -8.92 3.05
C LEU A 429 0.60 -9.11 4.52
N THR A 430 1.49 -8.65 5.39
CA THR A 430 1.26 -8.61 6.85
C THR A 430 1.53 -7.22 7.40
N GLY A 431 0.81 -6.85 8.46
CA GLY A 431 0.99 -5.59 9.17
C GLY A 431 1.42 -5.84 10.61
N ALA A 432 2.47 -5.17 11.05
CA ALA A 432 2.94 -5.16 12.44
C ALA A 432 3.12 -3.71 12.90
N GLY A 433 2.01 -3.08 13.30
CA GLY A 433 1.94 -1.67 13.70
C GLY A 433 1.00 -0.84 12.82
N PRO A 434 0.76 0.44 13.16
CA PRO A 434 -0.17 1.29 12.43
C PRO A 434 0.42 1.65 11.05
N SER A 435 -0.13 1.07 10.00
CA SER A 435 0.14 1.49 8.62
C SER A 435 -1.12 2.14 8.04
N LYS A 436 -0.97 3.21 7.26
CA LYS A 436 -2.10 3.95 6.68
C LYS A 436 -1.81 4.42 5.26
N ASP A 437 -2.84 4.85 4.55
CA ASP A 437 -2.71 5.39 3.19
C ASP A 437 -2.00 4.37 2.27
N CYS A 438 -2.42 3.11 2.34
CA CYS A 438 -1.88 2.03 1.54
C CYS A 438 -2.86 1.66 0.43
N TYR A 439 -2.34 1.50 -0.79
CA TYR A 439 -3.09 1.06 -1.96
C TYR A 439 -2.58 -0.30 -2.43
N PHE A 440 -3.51 -1.23 -2.62
CA PHE A 440 -3.26 -2.56 -3.15
C PHE A 440 -4.23 -2.80 -4.31
N GLY A 441 -3.76 -2.72 -5.55
CA GLY A 441 -4.63 -2.87 -6.72
C GLY A 441 -3.99 -3.67 -7.83
N LEU A 442 -4.81 -4.41 -8.58
CA LEU A 442 -4.40 -5.21 -9.74
C LEU A 442 -3.32 -6.26 -9.41
N ASN A 443 -3.23 -6.70 -8.16
CA ASN A 443 -2.28 -7.74 -7.76
C ASN A 443 -2.90 -9.12 -7.89
N GLU A 444 -2.07 -10.13 -8.19
CA GLU A 444 -2.46 -11.53 -8.30
C GLU A 444 -1.77 -12.38 -7.24
N THR A 445 -2.50 -13.31 -6.64
CA THR A 445 -1.91 -14.40 -5.87
C THR A 445 -2.27 -15.73 -6.50
N LYS A 446 -1.30 -16.66 -6.55
CA LYS A 446 -1.52 -18.00 -7.10
C LYS A 446 -0.94 -19.06 -6.19
N ASN A 447 -1.78 -20.05 -5.89
CA ASN A 447 -1.43 -21.25 -5.13
C ASN A 447 -0.65 -20.99 -3.83
N MET A 448 -0.89 -19.85 -3.19
CA MET A 448 -0.31 -19.50 -1.90
C MET A 448 -0.94 -20.31 -0.74
N LEU A 449 -1.28 -21.58 -0.96
CA LEU A 449 -1.75 -22.45 0.11
C LEU A 449 -0.54 -23.02 0.84
N PRO A 450 -0.57 -23.11 2.18
CA PRO A 450 0.39 -23.92 2.91
C PRO A 450 0.41 -25.33 2.31
N ARG A 451 1.61 -25.88 2.11
CA ARG A 451 1.74 -27.26 1.65
C ARG A 451 0.95 -28.19 2.58
N GLN A 452 0.22 -29.14 2.01
CA GLN A 452 -0.41 -30.18 2.81
C GLN A 452 0.68 -31.08 3.37
N SER A 453 1.05 -30.87 4.63
CA SER A 453 1.93 -31.82 5.31
C SER A 453 1.21 -33.17 5.40
N ALA A 454 1.86 -34.23 4.95
CA ALA A 454 1.41 -35.57 5.28
C ALA A 454 1.73 -35.87 6.76
N PRO A 455 0.76 -36.33 7.57
CA PRO A 455 -0.59 -35.83 7.71
C PRO A 455 -0.63 -34.71 8.78
N TYR A 456 -1.34 -33.61 8.50
CA TYR A 456 -2.10 -32.94 9.55
C TYR A 456 -2.84 -34.03 10.33
N ALA A 457 -2.50 -34.21 11.61
CA ALA A 457 -3.16 -35.21 12.46
C ALA A 457 -4.68 -35.04 12.29
N LYS A 458 -5.34 -36.15 11.93
CA LYS A 458 -6.68 -36.23 11.34
C LYS A 458 -7.82 -35.61 12.17
N ASP A 459 -7.51 -34.99 13.31
CA ASP A 459 -8.46 -34.51 14.32
C ASP A 459 -8.04 -33.19 15.00
N ILE A 460 -7.09 -32.42 14.43
CA ILE A 460 -6.73 -31.09 14.96
C ILE A 460 -7.31 -30.01 14.05
N SER A 461 -8.28 -29.25 14.60
CA SER A 461 -8.92 -28.11 13.95
C SER A 461 -7.87 -27.00 13.64
N PRO A 462 -7.98 -26.29 12.50
CA PRO A 462 -7.05 -25.24 12.10
C PRO A 462 -7.22 -24.00 12.99
N SER A 463 -6.54 -23.98 14.14
CA SER A 463 -6.43 -22.79 14.98
C SER A 463 -4.99 -22.44 15.37
N TYR A 464 -3.99 -23.09 14.79
CA TYR A 464 -2.59 -22.85 15.15
C TYR A 464 -1.77 -22.46 13.92
N ILE A 465 -1.95 -21.20 13.54
CA ILE A 465 -1.00 -20.43 12.75
C ILE A 465 0.07 -19.91 13.72
N GLY A 466 1.29 -20.41 13.61
CA GLY A 466 2.45 -19.95 14.39
C GLY A 466 3.31 -21.12 14.83
N ASP A 467 4.47 -21.30 14.20
CA ASP A 467 5.48 -22.20 14.73
C ASP A 467 5.94 -21.69 16.10
N TYR A 468 5.96 -22.62 17.05
CA TYR A 468 6.15 -22.43 18.47
C TYR A 468 7.63 -22.12 18.86
N GLU A 469 8.49 -21.79 17.89
CA GLU A 469 9.93 -21.60 18.11
C GLU A 469 10.38 -20.12 18.19
N GLN A 470 9.47 -19.14 18.02
CA GLN A 470 9.78 -17.70 18.21
C GLN A 470 9.07 -17.06 19.43
N ILE A 471 8.73 -17.84 20.46
CA ILE A 471 8.21 -17.28 21.73
C ILE A 471 9.34 -16.90 22.72
N ASP A 472 10.61 -17.17 22.42
CA ASP A 472 11.71 -16.66 23.25
C ASP A 472 12.32 -15.39 22.62
N ASN A 473 11.89 -14.23 23.12
CA ASN A 473 12.79 -13.21 23.70
C ASN A 473 12.16 -11.81 23.94
N ASN A 474 10.91 -11.53 23.54
CA ASN A 474 10.35 -10.17 23.70
C ASN A 474 9.04 -10.03 24.51
N TRP A 475 8.55 -11.10 25.14
CA TRP A 475 7.32 -11.04 25.97
C TRP A 475 7.52 -11.32 27.46
N GLY A 476 8.76 -11.32 27.95
CA GLY A 476 9.13 -11.61 29.34
C GLY A 476 8.80 -10.53 30.38
N SER A 477 8.16 -9.41 30.03
CA SER A 477 7.94 -8.29 30.96
C SER A 477 6.48 -7.98 31.31
N ARG A 478 5.48 -8.69 30.76
CA ARG A 478 4.06 -8.38 31.01
C ARG A 478 3.19 -9.49 31.59
N PHE A 479 3.69 -10.71 31.74
CA PHE A 479 3.01 -11.74 32.52
C PHE A 479 4.03 -12.51 33.36
N GLY A 480 3.89 -12.42 34.68
CA GLY A 480 4.75 -13.13 35.62
C GLY A 480 4.67 -14.65 35.47
N ASP A 481 5.81 -15.29 35.66
CA ASP A 481 6.02 -16.69 36.03
C ASP A 481 5.34 -17.80 35.19
N LEU A 482 5.98 -18.13 34.07
CA LEU A 482 5.73 -19.33 33.26
C LEU A 482 6.35 -20.62 33.86
N LYS A 483 6.49 -20.72 35.18
CA LYS A 483 6.89 -21.99 35.86
C LYS A 483 5.75 -22.99 36.01
N ILE A 484 4.50 -22.58 35.77
CA ILE A 484 3.32 -23.42 35.98
C ILE A 484 3.01 -24.34 34.78
N PHE A 485 3.43 -23.97 33.56
CA PHE A 485 3.08 -24.75 32.36
C PHE A 485 3.97 -25.98 32.12
N ARG A 486 5.18 -26.02 32.70
CA ARG A 486 6.12 -27.13 32.48
C ARG A 486 5.72 -28.42 33.22
N LYS A 487 4.84 -28.35 34.22
CA LYS A 487 4.37 -29.52 35.00
C LYS A 487 3.18 -30.25 34.38
N LEU A 488 2.42 -29.62 33.48
CA LEU A 488 1.25 -30.26 32.85
C LEU A 488 1.60 -31.14 31.63
N LEU A 489 2.76 -30.92 31.01
CA LEU A 489 3.21 -31.65 29.81
C LEU A 489 4.02 -32.92 30.11
N MET A 490 4.45 -33.17 31.35
CA MET A 490 5.30 -34.32 31.71
C MET A 490 4.57 -35.49 32.38
N GLY A 491 3.24 -35.52 32.41
CA GLY A 491 2.49 -36.75 32.72
C GLY A 491 2.69 -37.35 34.12
N GLU A 492 3.02 -36.54 35.14
CA GLU A 492 3.02 -37.01 36.53
C GLU A 492 1.61 -36.99 37.12
N ARG A 493 1.02 -38.18 37.28
CA ARG A 493 -0.17 -38.39 38.11
C ARG A 493 0.29 -38.49 39.57
N ASP A 494 -0.04 -37.49 40.40
CA ASP A 494 -0.67 -37.70 41.71
C ASP A 494 -0.95 -36.40 42.48
N VAL A 495 -2.23 -36.27 42.87
CA VAL A 495 -2.79 -35.72 44.12
C VAL A 495 -2.52 -34.25 44.52
N CYS A 496 -3.60 -33.45 44.32
CA CYS A 496 -4.23 -32.51 45.27
C CYS A 496 -3.40 -31.34 45.84
N ILE A 497 -3.70 -30.11 45.35
CA ILE A 497 -3.86 -28.90 46.16
C ILE A 497 -4.89 -27.98 45.46
N LEU A 498 -6.07 -27.92 46.09
CA LEU A 498 -6.95 -26.76 46.34
C LEU A 498 -7.38 -25.82 45.19
N SER A 499 -8.70 -25.90 44.91
CA SER A 499 -9.70 -24.82 45.01
C SER A 499 -9.29 -23.36 44.73
N LYS A 500 -10.09 -22.70 43.87
CA LYS A 500 -9.97 -21.35 43.28
C LYS A 500 -9.16 -21.44 41.97
N VAL A 501 -9.76 -21.74 40.83
CA VAL A 501 -10.56 -20.78 40.03
C VAL A 501 -11.67 -21.55 39.30
N ARG A 502 -12.84 -21.66 39.93
CA ARG A 502 -14.13 -21.97 39.29
C ARG A 502 -14.96 -20.70 39.35
N ARG A 503 -14.92 -19.88 38.30
CA ARG A 503 -15.97 -18.91 37.88
C ARG A 503 -15.40 -17.95 36.83
N ALA A 504 -15.62 -18.27 35.58
CA ALA A 504 -16.01 -17.34 34.52
C ALA A 504 -16.09 -18.13 33.22
N ILE A 505 -17.10 -17.83 32.41
CA ILE A 505 -17.36 -18.36 31.07
C ILE A 505 -18.06 -19.74 31.09
N PHE A 506 -19.32 -19.71 31.52
CA PHE A 506 -20.37 -20.51 30.89
C PHE A 506 -21.67 -19.70 30.94
N LEU A 507 -22.25 -19.47 29.75
CA LEU A 507 -23.62 -19.02 29.45
C LEU A 507 -24.06 -17.60 29.83
N GLU A 508 -24.33 -16.78 28.82
CA GLU A 508 -25.54 -15.96 28.78
C GLU A 508 -26.04 -15.79 27.33
N VAL A 509 -26.77 -16.82 26.87
CA VAL A 509 -27.88 -16.70 25.92
C VAL A 509 -29.13 -16.93 26.75
N MET A 510 -30.14 -16.06 26.59
CA MET A 510 -31.44 -15.98 27.27
C MET A 510 -31.53 -14.96 28.42
N LYS A 511 -31.71 -13.69 28.04
CA LYS A 511 -32.85 -12.85 28.46
C LYS A 511 -33.11 -11.76 27.44
#